data_AF-A0A529C9S1-F1
#
_entry.id   AF-A0A529C9S1-F1
#
_cell.length_a   1.000
_cell.length_b   1.000
_cell.length_c   1.000
_cell.angle_alpha   90.00
_cell.angle_beta   90.00
_cell.angle_gamma   90.00
#
_symmetry.space_group_name_H-M   'P 1'
#
loop_
_entity.id
_entity.type
_entity.pdbx_description
1 polymer ?
#
loop_
_entity_poly.entity_id
_entity_poly.type
_entity_poly.pdbx_seq_one_letter_code
_entity_poly.pdbx_strand_id
1 'polypeptide(L)'
;MRTTQPLTITLPLDMAQMVKDKVSSGEYATESEVIRDGLRTLAARDAAIERWLREEVAPTLEDARAHRERLLTADQLRKNLSNRIDAVTAKSRSGT
;
A
#
# COMPACT_ATOMS: atom_id res chain seq x y z
N MET A 1 -6.90 5.39 -35.56
CA MET A 1 -7.77 4.69 -34.58
C MET A 1 -7.91 5.57 -33.34
N ARG A 2 -9.09 5.65 -32.72
CA ARG A 2 -9.28 6.45 -31.48
C ARG A 2 -8.78 5.64 -30.27
N THR A 3 -7.99 6.26 -29.40
CA THR A 3 -7.44 5.64 -28.18
C THR A 3 -8.18 6.05 -26.91
N THR A 4 -9.23 6.88 -27.03
CA THR A 4 -10.03 7.40 -25.92
C THR A 4 -11.52 7.32 -26.22
N GLN A 5 -12.30 7.06 -25.16
CA GLN A 5 -13.76 7.02 -25.18
C GLN A 5 -14.29 7.94 -24.06
N PRO A 6 -15.27 8.83 -24.32
CA PRO A 6 -15.88 9.63 -23.28
C PRO A 6 -16.77 8.76 -22.37
N LEU A 7 -16.79 9.07 -21.08
CA LEU A 7 -17.63 8.41 -20.08
C LEU A 7 -18.37 9.47 -19.26
N THR A 8 -19.67 9.27 -19.05
CA THR A 8 -20.46 10.07 -18.12
C THR A 8 -20.48 9.36 -16.77
N ILE A 9 -20.03 10.05 -15.72
CA ILE A 9 -20.01 9.53 -14.35
C ILE A 9 -20.77 10.50 -13.44
N THR A 10 -21.49 9.94 -12.47
CA THR A 10 -22.12 10.71 -11.40
C THR A 10 -21.24 10.61 -10.16
N LEU A 11 -20.79 11.76 -9.65
CA LEU A 11 -20.02 11.84 -8.42
C LEU A 11 -20.87 12.44 -7.30
N PRO A 12 -20.63 12.03 -6.03
CA PRO A 12 -21.06 12.80 -4.87
C PRO A 12 -20.63 14.27 -4.98
N LEU A 13 -21.43 15.19 -4.42
CA LEU A 13 -21.23 16.63 -4.58
C LEU A 13 -19.85 17.09 -4.09
N ASP A 14 -19.38 16.54 -2.97
CA ASP A 14 -18.06 16.79 -2.39
C ASP A 14 -16.93 16.33 -3.31
N MET A 15 -17.05 15.14 -3.92
CA MET A 15 -16.08 14.65 -4.88
C MET A 15 -16.08 15.47 -6.18
N ALA A 16 -17.26 15.86 -6.66
CA ALA A 16 -17.37 16.73 -7.82
C ALA A 16 -16.71 18.10 -7.56
N GLN A 17 -16.88 18.65 -6.36
CA GLN A 17 -16.23 19.89 -5.95
C GLN A 17 -14.71 19.71 -5.86
N MET A 18 -14.23 18.61 -5.28
CA MET A 18 -12.80 18.29 -5.22
C MET A 18 -12.15 18.25 -6.61
N VAL A 19 -12.81 17.64 -7.60
CA VAL A 19 -12.30 17.63 -8.99
C VAL A 19 -12.24 19.05 -9.57
N LYS A 20 -13.27 19.87 -9.33
CA LYS A 20 -13.29 21.27 -9.79
C LYS A 20 -12.19 22.10 -9.13
N ASP A 21 -11.94 21.93 -7.84
CA ASP A 21 -10.91 22.67 -7.10
C ASP A 21 -9.51 22.33 -7.61
N LYS A 22 -9.26 21.08 -7.98
CA LYS A 22 -8.02 20.64 -8.61
C LYS A 22 -7.77 21.27 -9.98
N VAL A 23 -8.82 21.51 -10.75
CA VAL A 23 -8.70 22.21 -12.04
C VAL A 23 -8.57 23.71 -11.84
N SER A 24 -9.38 24.31 -10.97
CA SER A 24 -9.38 25.76 -10.73
C SER A 24 -8.09 26.27 -10.08
N SER A 25 -7.43 25.43 -9.29
CA SER A 25 -6.09 25.70 -8.73
C SER A 25 -4.96 25.61 -9.77
N GLY A 26 -5.22 25.04 -10.95
CA GLY A 26 -4.23 24.81 -11.99
C GLY A 26 -3.35 23.57 -11.77
N GLU A 27 -3.65 22.72 -10.77
CA GLU A 27 -2.97 21.43 -10.57
C GLU A 27 -3.21 20.49 -11.77
N TYR A 28 -4.39 20.60 -12.41
CA TYR A 28 -4.76 19.85 -13.61
C TYR A 28 -5.41 20.77 -14.66
N ALA A 29 -5.26 20.45 -15.95
CA ALA A 29 -5.86 21.25 -17.01
C ALA A 29 -7.34 20.93 -17.24
N THR A 30 -7.77 19.70 -16.92
CA THR A 30 -9.16 19.24 -17.13
C THR A 30 -9.61 18.26 -16.05
N GLU A 31 -10.91 18.14 -15.84
CA GLU A 31 -11.51 17.15 -14.94
C GLU A 31 -11.16 15.72 -15.38
N SER A 32 -11.09 15.49 -16.70
CA SER A 32 -10.70 14.20 -17.25
C SER A 32 -9.26 13.81 -16.91
N GLU A 33 -8.36 14.76 -16.71
CA GLU A 33 -7.00 14.47 -16.23
C GLU A 33 -6.99 14.05 -14.77
N VAL A 34 -7.74 14.74 -13.90
CA VAL A 34 -7.88 14.38 -12.48
C VAL A 34 -8.36 12.93 -12.35
N ILE A 35 -9.41 12.57 -13.10
CA ILE A 35 -9.96 11.21 -13.05
C ILE A 35 -8.97 10.18 -13.61
N ARG A 36 -8.31 10.47 -14.74
CA ARG A 36 -7.31 9.54 -15.31
C ARG A 36 -6.15 9.32 -14.35
N ASP A 37 -5.65 10.36 -13.71
CA ASP A 37 -4.55 10.25 -12.75
C ASP A 37 -4.96 9.43 -11.52
N GLY A 38 -6.15 9.68 -10.97
CA GLY A 38 -6.73 8.87 -9.90
C GLY A 38 -6.84 7.39 -10.28
N LEU A 39 -7.32 7.08 -11.49
CA LEU A 39 -7.43 5.71 -11.97
C LEU A 39 -6.08 5.02 -12.16
N ARG A 40 -5.04 5.73 -12.64
CA ARG A 40 -3.69 5.17 -12.75
C ARG A 40 -3.08 4.90 -11.38
N THR A 41 -3.28 5.81 -10.44
CA THR A 41 -2.81 5.65 -9.05
C THR A 41 -3.47 4.43 -8.39
N LEU A 42 -4.79 4.25 -8.59
CA LEU A 42 -5.50 3.08 -8.11
C LEU A 42 -4.94 1.78 -8.74
N ALA A 43 -4.79 1.75 -10.06
CA ALA A 43 -4.24 0.59 -10.76
C ALA A 43 -2.81 0.24 -10.30
N ALA A 44 -1.95 1.24 -10.09
CA ALA A 44 -0.59 1.04 -9.60
C ALA A 44 -0.57 0.46 -8.18
N ARG A 45 -1.45 0.96 -7.30
CA ARG A 45 -1.61 0.43 -5.93
C ARG A 45 -2.07 -1.02 -5.96
N ASP A 46 -3.08 -1.35 -6.76
CA ASP A 46 -3.62 -2.70 -6.84
C ASP A 46 -2.57 -3.68 -7.41
N ALA A 47 -1.82 -3.27 -8.44
CA ALA A 47 -0.73 -4.06 -8.98
C ALA A 47 0.41 -4.29 -7.98
N ALA A 48 0.71 -3.30 -7.12
CA ALA A 48 1.70 -3.46 -6.07
C ALA A 48 1.26 -4.47 -5.00
N ILE A 49 -0.01 -4.41 -4.59
CA ILE A 49 -0.59 -5.36 -3.62
C ILE A 49 -0.59 -6.77 -4.21
N GLU A 50 -1.08 -6.95 -5.43
CA GLU A 50 -1.13 -8.27 -6.09
C GLU A 50 0.27 -8.87 -6.24
N ARG A 51 1.26 -8.07 -6.64
CA ARG A 51 2.64 -8.51 -6.73
C ARG A 51 3.17 -8.98 -5.37
N TRP A 52 2.98 -8.19 -4.31
CA TRP A 52 3.41 -8.55 -2.96
C TRP A 52 2.74 -9.85 -2.47
N LEU A 53 1.43 -10.01 -2.73
CA LEU A 53 0.71 -11.24 -2.37
C LEU A 53 1.27 -12.46 -3.10
N ARG A 54 1.56 -12.33 -4.39
CA ARG A 54 2.02 -13.43 -5.24
C ARG A 54 3.48 -13.79 -5.01
N GLU A 55 4.34 -12.80 -4.82
CA GLU A 55 5.80 -12.99 -4.78
C GLU A 55 6.31 -13.19 -3.36
N GLU A 56 5.64 -12.65 -2.34
CA GLU A 56 6.11 -12.77 -0.96
C GLU A 56 5.16 -13.61 -0.10
N VAL A 57 3.87 -13.26 -0.06
CA VAL A 57 2.94 -13.87 0.89
C VAL A 57 2.66 -15.33 0.56
N ALA A 58 2.30 -15.64 -0.68
CA ALA A 58 1.99 -17.00 -1.08
C ALA A 58 3.22 -17.94 -0.90
N PRO A 59 4.45 -17.60 -1.37
CA PRO A 59 5.61 -18.45 -1.14
C PRO A 59 5.97 -18.62 0.34
N THR A 60 5.85 -17.55 1.15
CA THR A 60 6.09 -17.63 2.60
C THR A 60 5.09 -18.57 3.27
N LEU A 61 3.83 -18.53 2.86
CA LEU A 61 2.79 -19.41 3.41
C LEU A 61 3.03 -20.87 3.01
N GLU A 62 3.43 -21.14 1.76
CA GLU A 62 3.76 -22.49 1.33
C GLU A 62 5.00 -23.04 2.05
N ASP A 63 6.06 -22.25 2.23
CA ASP A 63 7.23 -22.64 3.04
C ASP A 63 6.84 -22.91 4.49
N ALA A 64 6.02 -22.03 5.10
CA ALA A 64 5.51 -22.22 6.46
C ALA A 64 4.68 -23.50 6.62
N ARG A 65 3.90 -23.86 5.58
CA ARG A 65 3.12 -25.10 5.57
C ARG A 65 4.01 -26.33 5.44
N ALA A 66 5.05 -26.26 4.61
CA ALA A 66 6.01 -27.34 4.38
C ALA A 66 6.97 -27.55 5.57
N HIS A 67 7.35 -26.46 6.24
CA HIS A 67 8.38 -26.41 7.28
C HIS A 67 7.84 -25.84 8.59
N ARG A 68 6.81 -26.49 9.16
CA ARG A 68 6.16 -26.02 10.38
C ARG A 68 7.10 -25.92 11.58
N GLU A 69 8.16 -26.71 11.61
CA GLU A 69 9.20 -26.68 12.64
C GLU A 69 9.98 -25.35 12.68
N ARG A 70 9.96 -24.58 11.59
CA ARG A 70 10.60 -23.26 11.53
C ARG A 70 9.71 -22.14 12.09
N LEU A 71 8.43 -22.43 12.36
CA LEU A 71 7.50 -21.46 12.90
C LEU A 71 7.72 -21.26 14.40
N LEU A 72 7.55 -20.02 14.84
CA LEU A 72 7.63 -19.66 16.25
C LEU A 72 6.25 -19.77 16.91
N THR A 73 6.23 -20.28 18.14
CA THR A 73 5.06 -20.11 19.00
C THR A 73 4.91 -18.65 19.41
N ALA A 74 3.70 -18.27 19.85
CA ALA A 74 3.42 -16.91 20.33
C ALA A 74 4.37 -16.51 21.48
N ASP A 75 4.68 -17.43 22.39
CA ASP A 75 5.59 -17.18 23.51
C ASP A 75 7.04 -16.98 23.05
N GLN A 76 7.50 -17.80 22.10
CA GLN A 76 8.83 -17.64 21.50
C GLN A 76 8.96 -16.30 20.78
N LEU A 77 7.94 -15.91 20.00
CA LEU A 77 7.88 -14.62 19.33
C LEU A 77 7.94 -13.46 20.33
N ARG A 78 7.12 -13.51 21.39
CA ARG A 78 7.06 -12.47 22.42
C ARG A 78 8.39 -12.32 23.16
N LYS A 79 9.03 -13.45 23.49
CA LYS A 79 10.35 -13.47 24.12
C LYS A 79 11.42 -12.86 23.20
N ASN A 80 11.44 -13.26 21.92
CA ASN A 80 12.39 -12.74 20.94
C ASN A 80 12.24 -11.22 20.73
N LEU A 81 11.00 -10.72 20.65
CA LEU A 81 10.71 -9.30 20.54
C LEU A 81 11.18 -8.53 21.77
N SER A 82 10.87 -9.02 22.96
CA SER A 82 11.28 -8.38 24.23
C SER A 82 12.81 -8.28 24.33
N ASN A 83 13.51 -9.39 24.07
CA ASN A 83 14.97 -9.42 24.04
C ASN A 83 15.56 -8.42 23.04
N ARG A 84 14.93 -8.25 21.87
CA ARG A 84 15.40 -7.29 20.87
C ARG A 84 15.18 -5.85 21.31
N ILE A 85 14.05 -5.54 21.93
CA ILE A 85 13.77 -4.21 22.50
C ILE A 85 14.79 -3.87 23.59
N ASP A 86 15.09 -4.80 24.49
CA ASP A 86 16.08 -4.61 25.55
C ASP A 86 17.48 -4.37 24.97
N ALA A 87 17.86 -5.10 23.93
CA ALA A 87 19.14 -4.90 23.24
C ALA A 87 19.25 -3.53 22.56
N VAL A 88 18.17 -3.07 21.90
CA VAL A 88 18.14 -1.74 21.24
C VAL A 88 18.18 -0.62 22.27
N THR A 89 17.45 -0.74 23.38
CA THR A 89 17.42 0.27 24.44
C THR A 89 18.72 0.32 25.24
N ALA A 90 19.38 -0.82 25.48
CA ALA A 90 20.69 -0.88 26.13
C ALA A 90 21.80 -0.24 25.27
N LYS A 91 21.79 -0.48 23.94
CA LYS A 91 22.75 0.13 23.00
C LYS A 91 22.60 1.65 22.89
N SER A 92 21.38 2.16 23.01
CA SER A 92 21.10 3.61 23.05
C SER A 92 21.67 4.28 24.32
N ARG A 93 21.69 3.56 25.46
CA ARG A 93 22.21 4.05 26.74
C ARG A 93 23.74 3.99 26.87
N SER A 94 24.43 3.16 26.10
CA SER A 94 25.90 3.04 26.13
C SER A 94 26.63 3.89 25.08
N GLY A 95 25.90 4.73 24.33
CA GLY A 95 26.41 5.55 23.23
C GLY A 95 26.57 7.05 23.54
N THR A 96 26.62 7.44 24.81
CA THR A 96 27.01 8.79 25.28
C THR A 96 28.29 8.66 26.08
#